data_AF-A0A955SFL7-F1
#
_entry.id   AF-A0A955SFL7-F1
#
_cell.length_a   1.000
_cell.length_b   1.000
_cell.length_c   1.000
_cell.angle_alpha   90.00
_cell.angle_beta   90.00
_cell.angle_gamma   90.00
#
_symmetry.space_group_name_H-M   'P 1'
#
loop_
_entity.id
_entity.type
_entity.pdbx_description
1 polymer ?
#
loop_
_entity_poly.entity_id
_entity_poly.type
_entity_poly.pdbx_seq_one_letter_code
_entity_poly.pdbx_strand_id
1 'polypeptide(L)' 'MAAFASGAGIDLLIAAKKVDPTGHVIGIDMTDEMIDKARQNIDSSGWNKVEVRRGLIEEAWEVANETPWARTFI' A
#
# COMPACT_ATOMS: atom_id res chain seq x y z
N MET A 1 6.85 4.01 2.84
CA MET A 1 6.07 5.01 2.08
C MET A 1 4.63 4.57 2.11
N ALA A 2 3.75 5.32 2.79
CA ALA A 2 2.31 5.05 2.75
C ALA A 2 1.72 5.81 1.57
N ALA A 3 1.02 5.12 0.68
CA ALA A 3 0.36 5.72 -0.46
C ALA A 3 -1.14 5.69 -0.19
N PHE A 4 -1.74 6.87 -0.15
CA PHE A 4 -3.14 7.02 0.20
C PHE A 4 -3.99 7.12 -1.06
N ALA A 5 -5.05 6.31 -1.14
CA ALA A 5 -5.95 6.18 -2.31
C ALA A 5 -5.26 5.62 -3.57
N SER A 6 -4.91 4.34 -3.56
CA SER A 6 -4.23 3.70 -4.69
C SER A 6 -5.12 3.18 -5.82
N GLY A 7 -6.44 3.24 -5.64
CA GLY A 7 -7.41 2.66 -6.57
C GLY A 7 -7.07 1.20 -6.89
N ALA A 8 -6.82 0.90 -8.16
CA ALA A 8 -6.46 -0.45 -8.62
C ALA A 8 -5.04 -0.91 -8.24
N GLY A 9 -4.28 -0.19 -7.41
CA GLY A 9 -2.96 -0.62 -6.92
C GLY A 9 -1.76 -0.25 -7.81
N ILE A 10 -1.96 0.46 -8.91
CA ILE A 10 -0.87 0.89 -9.81
C ILE A 10 0.08 1.86 -9.11
N ASP A 11 -0.46 2.81 -8.35
CA ASP A 11 0.34 3.78 -7.60
C ASP A 11 1.20 3.10 -6.52
N LEU A 12 0.72 1.99 -5.96
CA LEU A 12 1.50 1.18 -5.02
C LEU A 12 2.73 0.56 -5.70
N LEU A 13 2.56 0.06 -6.93
CA LEU A 13 3.66 -0.51 -7.71
C LEU A 13 4.68 0.55 -8.14
N ILE A 14 4.22 1.76 -8.45
CA ILE A 14 5.11 2.90 -8.75
C ILE A 14 5.88 3.31 -7.48
N ALA A 15 5.19 3.40 -6.34
CA ALA A 15 5.83 3.66 -5.06
C ALA A 15 6.84 2.56 -4.69
N ALA A 16 6.54 1.29 -4.98
CA ALA A 16 7.42 0.16 -4.71
C ALA A 16 8.77 0.26 -5.45
N LYS A 17 8.79 0.89 -6.63
CA LYS A 17 10.02 1.17 -7.38
C LYS A 17 10.83 2.34 -6.82
N LYS A 18 10.20 3.22 -6.02
CA LYS A 18 10.81 4.43 -5.47
C LYS A 18 11.31 4.24 -4.04
N VAL A 19 10.84 3.22 -3.33
CA VAL A 19 11.35 2.89 -2.00
C VAL A 19 12.70 2.17 -2.10
N ASP A 20 13.53 2.36 -1.08
CA ASP A 20 14.80 1.64 -0.94
C ASP A 20 14.60 0.11 -0.93
N PRO A 21 15.66 -0.69 -1.14
CA PRO A 21 15.58 -2.15 -1.11
C PRO A 21 15.02 -2.72 0.20
N THR A 22 15.06 -1.99 1.31
CA THR A 22 14.46 -2.37 2.60
C THR A 22 13.10 -1.73 2.85
N GLY A 23 12.70 -0.81 1.98
CA GLY A 23 11.44 -0.10 2.06
C GLY A 23 10.25 -0.95 1.61
N HIS A 24 9.09 -0.56 2.10
CA HIS A 24 7.83 -1.24 1.87
C HIS A 24 6.72 -0.21 1.63
N VAL A 25 5.66 -0.67 0.96
CA VAL A 25 4.52 0.15 0.56
C VAL A 25 3.23 -0.50 1.05
N ILE A 26 2.41 0.31 1.71
CA ILE A 26 1.08 -0.08 2.16
C ILE A 26 0.08 0.86 1.51
N GLY A 27 -0.89 0.30 0.81
CA GLY A 27 -2.07 0.99 0.32
C GLY A 27 -3.25 0.80 1.25
N ILE A 28 -4.03 1.86 1.45
CA ILE A 28 -5.31 1.80 2.17
C ILE A 28 -6.43 2.10 1.17
N ASP A 29 -7.45 1.24 1.14
CA ASP A 29 -8.66 1.45 0.36
C ASP A 29 -9.90 1.02 1.16
N MET A 30 -11.04 1.61 0.80
CA MET A 30 -12.31 1.42 1.51
C MET A 30 -13.14 0.28 0.93
N THR A 31 -12.99 0.00 -0.36
CA THR A 31 -13.89 -0.89 -1.09
C THR A 31 -13.23 -2.23 -1.38
N ASP A 32 -13.97 -3.31 -1.16
CA ASP A 32 -13.47 -4.67 -1.41
C ASP A 32 -13.12 -4.91 -2.87
N GLU A 33 -13.87 -4.30 -3.78
CA GLU A 33 -13.58 -4.35 -5.22
C GLU A 33 -12.20 -3.77 -5.54
N MET A 34 -11.84 -2.62 -4.95
CA MET A 34 -10.52 -2.01 -5.17
C MET A 34 -9.41 -2.77 -4.48
N ILE A 35 -9.65 -3.32 -3.28
CA ILE A 35 -8.70 -4.17 -2.58
C ILE A 35 -8.39 -5.42 -3.41
N ASP A 36 -9.40 -6.10 -3.93
CA ASP A 36 -9.23 -7.32 -4.71
C ASP A 36 -8.50 -7.03 -6.03
N LYS A 37 -8.85 -5.92 -6.68
CA LYS A 37 -8.16 -5.48 -7.90
C LYS A 37 -6.70 -5.12 -7.64
N ALA A 38 -6.41 -4.42 -6.54
CA ALA A 38 -5.05 -4.09 -6.13
C ALA A 38 -4.24 -5.34 -5.80
N ARG A 39 -4.81 -6.32 -5.08
CA ARG A 39 -4.18 -7.61 -4.78
C ARG A 39 -3.81 -8.37 -6.05
N GLN A 40 -4.74 -8.50 -7.00
CA GLN A 40 -4.48 -9.17 -8.27
C GLN A 40 -3.31 -8.52 -9.03
N ASN A 41 -3.25 -7.19 -9.03
CA ASN A 41 -2.16 -6.45 -9.66
C ASN A 41 -0.83 -6.61 -8.92
N ILE A 42 -0.83 -6.62 -7.59
CA ILE A 42 0.36 -6.86 -6.77
C ILE A 42 0.88 -8.28 -6.99
N ASP A 43 0.02 -9.30 -6.92
CA ASP A 43 0.40 -10.70 -7.10
C ASP A 43 0.99 -10.93 -8.50
N SER A 44 0.40 -10.30 -9.52
CA SER A 44 0.88 -10.38 -10.92
C SER A 44 2.19 -9.63 -11.14
N SER A 45 2.52 -8.67 -10.28
CA SER A 45 3.70 -7.81 -10.43
C SER A 45 4.98 -8.43 -9.84
N GLY A 46 4.86 -9.47 -8.99
CA GLY A 46 5.98 -10.13 -8.32
C GLY A 46 6.63 -9.31 -7.20
N TRP A 47 6.00 -8.21 -6.78
CA TRP A 47 6.51 -7.36 -5.69
C TRP A 47 6.04 -7.89 -4.34
N ASN A 48 6.99 -8.36 -3.52
CA ASN A 48 6.72 -8.89 -2.18
C ASN A 48 6.73 -7.83 -1.06
N LYS A 49 6.93 -6.55 -1.40
CA LYS A 49 7.05 -5.43 -0.44
C LYS A 49 5.87 -4.47 -0.53
N VAL A 50 4.79 -4.90 -1.18
CA VAL A 50 3.57 -4.13 -1.40
C VAL A 50 2.41 -4.90 -0.81
N GLU A 51 1.63 -4.22 0.03
CA GLU A 51 0.38 -4.75 0.55
C GLU A 51 -0.73 -3.72 0.43
N VAL A 52 -1.97 -4.20 0.42
CA VAL A 52 -3.17 -3.37 0.49
C VAL A 52 -4.02 -3.84 1.67
N ARG A 53 -4.46 -2.89 2.50
CA ARG A 53 -5.33 -3.12 3.65
C ARG A 53 -6.63 -2.36 3.48
N ARG A 54 -7.70 -2.92 4.06
CA ARG A 54 -8.98 -2.22 4.19
C ARG A 54 -8.87 -1.17 5.28
N GLY A 55 -9.33 0.03 5.02
CA GLY A 55 -9.42 1.10 6.02
C GLY A 55 -9.84 2.42 5.42
N LEU A 56 -10.14 3.37 6.30
CA LEU A 56 -10.30 4.76 5.92
C LEU A 56 -8.94 5.46 5.85
N ILE A 57 -8.83 6.52 5.05
CA ILE A 57 -7.59 7.29 4.97
C ILE A 57 -7.25 7.95 6.32
N GLU A 58 -8.27 8.27 7.10
CA GLU A 58 -8.21 8.78 8.47
C GLU A 58 -7.74 7.74 9.48
N GLU A 59 -7.76 6.43 9.16
CA GLU A 59 -7.24 5.34 9.99
C GLU A 59 -5.82 4.95 9.60
N ALA A 60 -5.30 5.51 8.51
CA ALA A 60 -4.02 5.10 7.96
C ALA A 60 -2.83 5.44 8.90
N TRP A 61 -3.02 6.34 9.86
CA TRP A 61 -2.04 6.58 10.94
C TRP A 61 -1.98 5.43 11.94
N GLU A 62 -3.08 4.72 12.20
CA GLU A 62 -3.08 3.50 13.03
C GLU A 62 -2.33 2.40 12.31
N VAL A 63 -2.59 2.21 11.02
CA VAL A 63 -1.87 1.22 10.20
C VAL A 63 -0.37 1.51 10.15
N ALA A 64 0.02 2.78 10.05
CA ALA A 64 1.42 3.19 10.12
C ALA A 64 2.05 2.89 11.50
N ASN A 65 1.31 3.11 12.59
CA ASN A 65 1.78 2.83 13.95
C ASN A 65 1.89 1.32 14.25
N GLU A 66 0.96 0.51 13.74
CA GLU A 66 1.03 -0.96 13.80
C GLU A 66 2.17 -1.52 12.96
N THR A 67 2.73 -0.71 12.07
CA THR A 67 3.72 -1.14 11.09
C THR A 67 4.99 -0.30 11.21
N PRO A 68 5.83 -0.50 12.25
CA PRO A 68 6.97 0.38 12.57
C PRO A 68 8.02 0.51 11.45
N TRP A 69 8.05 -0.44 10.52
CA TRP A 69 8.91 -0.42 9.34
C TRP A 69 8.37 0.47 8.22
N ALA A 70 7.08 0.78 8.21
CA ALA A 70 6.44 1.62 7.22
C ALA A 70 6.63 3.09 7.62
N ARG A 71 7.80 3.66 7.34
CA ARG A 71 7.96 5.12 7.44
C ARG A 71 7.03 5.80 6.44
N THR A 72 6.03 6.49 6.98
CA THR A 72 5.16 7.43 6.27
C THR A 72 5.95 8.70 6.01
N PHE A 73 6.21 9.00 4.75
CA PHE A 73 6.66 10.32 4.33
C PHE A 73 5.40 11.03 3.84
N ILE A 74 4.95 12.03 4.60
CA ILE A 74 3.93 12.99 4.18
C ILE A 74 4.45 13.84 3.03
#